data_AF-A0A3E0VBT5-F1
#
_entry.id   AF-A0A3E0VBT5-F1
#
_cell.length_a   1.000
_cell.length_b   1.000
_cell.length_c   1.000
_cell.angle_alpha   90.00
_cell.angle_beta   90.00
_cell.angle_gamma   90.00
#
_symmetry.space_group_name_H-M   'P 1'
#
loop_
_entity.id
_entity.type
_entity.pdbx_description
1 polymer ?
#
loop_
_entity_poly.entity_id
_entity_poly.type
_entity_poly.pdbx_seq_one_letter_code
_entity_poly.pdbx_strand_id
1 'polypeptide(L)' 'MDPTRRLMFWLKVPYAADVALVLIGIGLLLGGNALGWWVLVFAVVRAIVGTIALVWIAPRMIARRSRLP' A
#
# COMPACT_ATOMS: atom_id res chain seq x y z
N MET A 1 6.21 22.61 -8.04
CA MET A 1 5.68 21.62 -7.09
C MET A 1 6.84 20.78 -6.57
N ASP A 2 7.05 20.73 -5.25
CA ASP A 2 8.13 19.95 -4.65
C ASP A 2 8.07 18.46 -5.07
N PRO A 3 9.12 17.91 -5.69
CA PRO A 3 9.19 16.51 -6.09
C PRO A 3 8.93 15.56 -4.91
N THR A 4 9.37 15.95 -3.73
CA THR A 4 9.22 15.21 -2.46
C THR A 4 7.75 15.13 -2.01
N ARG A 5 6.98 16.22 -2.14
CA ARG A 5 5.53 16.21 -1.84
C ARG A 5 4.76 15.29 -2.77
N ARG A 6 5.11 15.27 -4.06
CA ARG A 6 4.49 14.38 -5.04
C ARG A 6 4.79 12.91 -4.72
N LEU A 7 6.02 12.60 -4.32
CA LEU A 7 6.41 11.25 -3.90
C LEU A 7 5.64 10.78 -2.65
N MET A 8 5.55 11.62 -1.63
CA MET A 8 4.78 11.32 -0.41
C MET A 8 3.28 11.15 -0.68
N PHE A 9 2.71 11.90 -1.62
CA PHE A 9 1.32 11.74 -2.04
C PHE A 9 1.07 10.37 -2.66
N TRP A 10 1.91 9.98 -3.63
CA TRP A 10 1.83 8.66 -4.26
C TRP A 10 2.08 7.50 -3.30
N LEU A 11 2.79 7.72 -2.20
CA LEU A 11 3.00 6.73 -1.16
C LEU A 11 1.80 6.62 -0.19
N LYS A 12 1.16 7.74 0.15
CA LYS A 12 -0.03 7.75 1.03
C LYS A 12 -1.26 7.14 0.37
N VAL A 13 -1.43 7.36 -0.94
CA VAL A 13 -2.59 6.86 -1.71
C VAL A 13 -2.80 5.34 -1.59
N PRO A 14 -1.79 4.48 -1.84
CA PRO A 14 -1.97 3.04 -1.71
C PRO A 14 -2.29 2.62 -0.28
N TYR A 15 -1.62 3.20 0.73
CA TYR A 15 -1.94 2.93 2.14
C TYR A 15 -3.37 3.31 2.52
N ALA A 16 -3.86 4.47 2.07
CA ALA A 16 -5.23 4.88 2.30
C ALA A 16 -6.24 3.96 1.59
N ALA A 17 -5.89 3.50 0.39
CA ALA A 17 -6.70 2.53 -0.36
C ALA A 17 -6.78 1.19 0.36
N ASP A 18 -5.67 0.69 0.93
CA ASP A 18 -5.66 -0.56 1.70
C ASP A 18 -6.53 -0.46 2.96
N VAL A 19 -6.48 0.67 3.67
CA VAL A 19 -7.37 0.93 4.83
C VAL A 19 -8.84 0.93 4.41
N ALA A 20 -9.18 1.62 3.32
CA ALA A 20 -10.54 1.62 2.79
C ALA A 20 -10.99 0.21 2.39
N LEU A 21 -10.10 -0.58 1.78
CA LEU A 21 -10.40 -1.95 1.37
C LEU A 21 -10.69 -2.87 2.57
N VAL A 22 -9.94 -2.71 3.66
CA VAL A 22 -10.20 -3.40 4.92
C VAL A 22 -11.56 -3.03 5.48
N LEU A 23 -11.90 -1.74 5.53
CA LEU A 23 -13.20 -1.26 6.01
C LEU A 23 -14.35 -1.82 5.15
N ILE A 24 -14.19 -1.87 3.83
CA ILE A 24 -15.16 -2.47 2.90
C ILE A 24 -15.30 -3.97 3.17
N GLY A 25 -14.19 -4.70 3.32
CA GLY A 25 -14.20 -6.13 3.63
C GLY A 25 -14.93 -6.43 4.94
N ILE A 26 -14.67 -5.65 6.00
CA ILE A 26 -15.38 -5.76 7.28
C ILE A 26 -16.87 -5.47 7.09
N GLY A 27 -17.23 -4.39 6.39
CA GLY A 27 -18.62 -4.04 6.12
C GLY A 27 -19.38 -5.15 5.39
N LEU A 28 -18.75 -5.79 4.40
CA LEU A 28 -19.32 -6.93 3.68
C LEU A 28 -19.57 -8.14 4.61
N LEU A 29 -18.63 -8.43 5.51
CA LEU A 29 -18.80 -9.52 6.49
C LEU A 29 -19.92 -9.25 7.48
N LEU A 30 -20.04 -8.01 7.97
CA LEU A 30 -21.15 -7.60 8.84
C LEU A 30 -22.51 -7.70 8.13
N GLY A 31 -22.54 -7.51 6.81
CA GLY A 31 -23.71 -7.74 5.96
C GLY A 31 -23.98 -9.20 5.60
N GLY A 32 -23.22 -10.16 6.14
CA GLY A 32 -23.37 -11.59 5.85
C GLY A 32 -22.84 -12.03 4.49
N ASN A 33 -22.10 -11.18 3.78
CA ASN A 33 -21.56 -11.50 2.46
C ASN A 33 -20.16 -12.13 2.57
N ALA A 34 -20.05 -13.41 2.19
CA ALA A 34 -18.80 -14.16 2.21
C ALA A 34 -17.69 -13.57 1.33
N LEU A 35 -18.01 -12.70 0.37
CA LEU A 35 -17.00 -11.96 -0.42
C LEU A 35 -16.10 -11.07 0.45
N GLY A 36 -16.56 -10.66 1.63
CA GLY A 36 -15.75 -9.87 2.56
C GLY A 36 -14.44 -10.58 2.95
N TRP A 37 -14.45 -11.91 3.06
CA TRP A 37 -13.23 -12.69 3.33
C TRP A 37 -12.20 -12.57 2.21
N TRP A 38 -12.64 -12.64 0.94
CA TRP A 38 -11.76 -12.48 -0.21
C TRP A 38 -11.19 -11.06 -0.32
N VAL A 39 -12.00 -10.05 0.01
CA VAL A 39 -11.56 -8.65 0.06
C VAL A 39 -10.49 -8.45 1.15
N LEU A 40 -10.67 -9.04 2.33
CA LEU A 40 -9.68 -8.97 3.40
C LEU A 40 -8.39 -9.72 3.05
N VAL A 41 -8.47 -10.91 2.46
CA VAL A 41 -7.30 -11.65 1.98
C VAL A 41 -6.53 -10.82 0.95
N PHE A 42 -7.23 -10.21 0.00
CA PHE A 42 -6.59 -9.33 -0.98
C PHE A 42 -5.90 -8.12 -0.33
N ALA A 43 -6.56 -7.46 0.64
CA ALA A 43 -5.98 -6.35 1.39
C ALA A 43 -4.69 -6.76 2.12
N VAL A 44 -4.68 -7.94 2.76
CA VAL A 44 -3.50 -8.47 3.44
C VAL A 44 -2.36 -8.74 2.46
N VAL A 45 -2.63 -9.46 1.36
CA VAL A 45 -1.62 -9.74 0.33
C VAL A 45 -1.04 -8.44 -0.22
N ARG A 46 -1.88 -7.44 -0.47
CA ARG A 46 -1.44 -6.16 -1.00
C ARG A 46 -0.60 -5.36 -0.02
N ALA A 47 -0.96 -5.35 1.27
CA ALA A 47 -0.13 -4.74 2.31
C ALA A 47 1.25 -5.42 2.39
N ILE A 48 1.33 -6.74 2.24
CA ILE A 48 2.59 -7.48 2.19
C ILE A 48 3.40 -7.07 0.96
N VAL A 49 2.80 -7.05 -0.23
CA VAL A 49 3.48 -6.65 -1.47
C VAL A 49 3.97 -5.21 -1.39
N GLY A 50 3.17 -4.29 -0.84
CA GLY A 50 3.55 -2.90 -0.60
C GLY A 50 4.73 -2.76 0.37
N THR A 51 4.74 -3.57 1.44
CA THR A 51 5.83 -3.61 2.42
C THR A 51 7.12 -4.16 1.79
N ILE A 52 7.03 -5.26 1.04
CA ILE A 52 8.18 -5.84 0.32
C ILE A 52 8.73 -4.83 -0.69
N ALA A 53 7.85 -4.19 -1.46
CA ALA A 53 8.23 -3.15 -2.41
C ALA A 53 8.98 -2.01 -1.70
N LEU A 54 8.48 -1.52 -0.56
CA LEU A 54 9.16 -0.46 0.19
C LEU A 54 10.51 -0.92 0.76
N VAL A 55 10.55 -2.09 1.40
CA VAL A 55 11.76 -2.62 2.04
C VAL A 55 12.84 -2.97 1.03
N TRP A 56 12.50 -3.39 -0.20
CA TRP A 56 13.50 -3.73 -1.23
C TRP A 56 13.81 -2.58 -2.19
N ILE A 57 12.82 -1.79 -2.59
CA ILE A 57 13.00 -0.73 -3.59
C ILE A 57 13.53 0.54 -2.94
N ALA A 58 13.08 0.91 -1.73
CA ALA A 58 13.56 2.12 -1.06
C ALA A 58 15.08 2.12 -0.82
N PRO A 59 15.71 1.06 -0.26
CA PRO A 59 17.16 1.06 -0.08
C PRO A 59 17.90 1.03 -1.42
N ARG A 60 17.38 0.35 -2.44
CA ARG A 60 17.97 0.35 -3.79
C ARG A 60 17.90 1.72 -4.47
N MET A 61 16.82 2.47 -4.27
CA MET A 61 16.68 3.83 -4.79
C MET A 61 17.58 4.83 -4.06
N ILE A 62 17.66 4.74 -2.72
CA ILE A 62 18.55 5.58 -1.91
C ILE A 62 20.02 5.30 -2.27
N ALA A 63 20.41 4.03 -2.38
CA ALA A 63 21.76 3.61 -2.76
C ALA A 63 22.15 4.00 -4.21
N ARG A 64 21.18 4.15 -5.12
CA ARG A 64 21.44 4.68 -6.47
C ARG A 64 21.61 6.19 -6.49
N ARG A 65 20.95 6.92 -5.58
CA ARG A 65 21.01 8.39 -5.52
C ARG A 65 22.34 8.89 -4.94
N SER A 66 22.99 8.11 -4.09
CA SER A 66 24.32 8.40 -3.53
C SER A 66 25.48 8.08 -4.48
N ARG A 67 25.22 7.55 -5.69
CA ARG A 67 26.24 7.34 -6.74
C ARG A 67 26.19 8.37 -7.87
N LEU A 68 25.33 9.38 -7.78
CA LEU A 68 25.39 10.52 -8.69
C LEU A 68 26.41 11.52 -8.12
N PRO A 69 27.49 11.86 -8.85
CA PRO A 69 28.49 12.85 -8.45
C PRO A 69 27.90 14.25 -8.33
#